data_AF-A0A7W4YDF2-F1
#
_entry.id   AF-A0A7W4YDF2-F1
#
_cell.length_a   1.000
_cell.length_b   1.000
_cell.length_c   1.000
_cell.angle_alpha   90.00
_cell.angle_beta   90.00
_cell.angle_gamma   90.00
#
_symmetry.space_group_name_H-M   'P 1'
#
loop_
_entity.id
_entity.type
_entity.pdbx_description
1 polymer ?
#
loop_
_entity_poly.entity_id
_entity_poly.type
_entity_poly.pdbx_seq_one_letter_code
_entity_poly.pdbx_strand_id
1 'polypeptide(L)'
;MVLPYAYQVAQYDPRDYGPNGYIGPLDSDTDEGPREAAYLTAIEAFARELGVTHLAVRAPRFGGPDPDEEPVAADDVLAQLFGTDLAGYVDGALVDIAAAQALVQGMFRGGTYGCELESDRMLVHVDWDMYMFVGTAAPCPGAVAATHAAGIFATECEFVLSEWLDEGLPKIDRPIDAVFWAEVDALVAVEGAVLLEELAAWGRWHRLTPGAPRPMLRPRCAVWVWPDLDRDVDAVLARPSDEIGLDTLVRLMADGALRSRRAVGEDGEDDVASVLVEAAGARSAWWRPGHAGRQAPLLEAVQPDADGIVRARWDRWAE
;
A
#
# COMPACT_ATOMS: atom_id res chain seq x y z
N MET A 1 -1.12 4.76 18.50
CA MET A 1 -2.05 5.80 19.00
C MET A 1 -3.41 5.16 19.09
N VAL A 2 -4.23 5.49 20.09
CA VAL A 2 -5.56 4.90 20.22
C VAL A 2 -6.60 5.96 19.92
N LEU A 3 -7.41 5.73 18.88
CA LEU A 3 -8.58 6.53 18.54
C LEU A 3 -9.83 5.78 19.05
N PRO A 4 -10.32 6.10 20.27
CA PRO A 4 -11.26 5.25 20.99
C PRO A 4 -12.68 5.25 20.41
N TYR A 5 -12.97 6.14 19.47
CA TYR A 5 -14.26 6.19 18.77
C TYR A 5 -14.03 5.86 17.30
N ALA A 6 -14.92 5.07 16.72
CA ALA A 6 -14.89 4.73 15.32
C ALA A 6 -16.30 4.84 14.73
N TYR A 7 -16.39 5.34 13.51
CA TYR A 7 -17.64 5.50 12.78
C TYR A 7 -17.53 4.84 11.42
N GLN A 8 -18.45 3.94 11.10
CA GLN A 8 -18.69 3.48 9.74
C GLN A 8 -19.58 4.50 9.05
N VAL A 9 -19.04 5.16 8.03
CA VAL A 9 -19.74 6.07 7.13
C VAL A 9 -20.10 5.32 5.87
N ALA A 10 -21.39 5.22 5.57
CA ALA A 10 -21.91 4.45 4.46
C ALA A 10 -23.18 5.05 3.86
N GLN A 11 -23.38 4.86 2.55
CA GLN A 11 -24.65 5.16 1.88
C GLN A 11 -25.79 4.20 2.27
N TYR A 12 -25.45 3.06 2.87
CA TYR A 12 -26.38 2.01 3.24
C TYR A 12 -27.16 2.37 4.49
N ASP A 13 -28.50 2.37 4.38
CA ASP A 13 -29.36 2.57 5.54
C ASP A 13 -29.21 1.39 6.52
N PRO A 14 -28.84 1.64 7.79
CA PRO A 14 -28.74 0.59 8.80
C PRO A 14 -30.02 -0.23 8.97
N ARG A 15 -31.19 0.32 8.61
CA ARG A 15 -32.49 -0.37 8.68
C ARG A 15 -32.69 -1.42 7.59
N ASP A 16 -31.88 -1.35 6.53
CA ASP A 16 -31.92 -2.27 5.40
C ASP A 16 -30.92 -3.44 5.57
N TYR A 17 -30.31 -3.60 6.76
CA TYR A 17 -29.52 -4.78 7.09
C TYR A 17 -30.40 -5.88 7.68
N GLY A 18 -30.37 -7.05 7.04
CA GLY A 18 -30.96 -8.29 7.54
C GLY A 18 -29.92 -9.25 8.12
N PRO A 19 -30.33 -10.45 8.54
CA PRO A 19 -29.43 -11.48 9.09
C PRO A 19 -28.30 -11.93 8.15
N ASN A 20 -28.46 -11.70 6.84
CA ASN A 20 -27.54 -12.14 5.79
C ASN A 20 -26.82 -10.95 5.10
N GLY A 21 -26.85 -9.75 5.70
CA GLY A 21 -26.25 -8.54 5.13
C GLY A 21 -27.27 -7.53 4.62
N TYR A 22 -26.78 -6.57 3.83
CA TYR A 22 -27.58 -5.49 3.26
C TYR A 22 -28.56 -6.02 2.19
N ILE A 23 -29.82 -5.60 2.26
CA ILE A 23 -30.89 -5.98 1.31
C ILE A 23 -31.54 -4.75 0.65
N GLY A 24 -30.95 -3.57 0.83
CA GLY A 24 -31.47 -2.34 0.25
C GLY A 24 -31.16 -2.20 -1.24
N PRO A 25 -31.64 -1.12 -1.87
CA PRO A 25 -31.63 -0.96 -3.32
C PRO A 25 -30.31 -0.40 -3.88
N LEU A 26 -29.35 -0.06 -3.02
CA LEU A 26 -28.09 0.59 -3.41
C LEU A 26 -27.02 -0.45 -3.75
N ASP A 27 -26.23 -0.14 -4.76
CA ASP A 27 -25.09 -0.94 -5.23
C ASP A 27 -23.80 -0.61 -4.45
N SER A 28 -22.71 -1.33 -4.74
CA SER A 28 -21.35 -1.06 -4.25
C SER A 28 -20.64 0.08 -4.98
N ASP A 29 -21.21 0.59 -6.07
CA ASP A 29 -20.57 1.61 -6.90
C ASP A 29 -20.84 3.04 -6.42
N THR A 30 -19.84 3.92 -6.61
CA THR A 30 -20.00 5.37 -6.46
C THR A 30 -21.01 5.92 -7.48
N ASP A 31 -21.78 6.93 -7.09
CA ASP A 31 -22.67 7.65 -7.99
C ASP A 31 -21.99 8.83 -8.71
N GLU A 32 -20.71 9.07 -8.43
CA GLU A 32 -19.93 10.24 -8.84
C GLU A 32 -20.68 11.57 -8.63
N GLY A 33 -21.59 11.58 -7.65
CA GLY A 33 -22.65 12.55 -7.56
C GLY A 33 -22.93 12.94 -6.10
N PRO A 34 -24.20 13.14 -5.73
CA PRO A 34 -24.55 13.60 -4.39
C PRO A 34 -24.08 12.67 -3.27
N ARG A 35 -24.05 11.33 -3.47
CA ARG A 35 -23.62 10.41 -2.41
C ARG A 35 -22.11 10.48 -2.21
N GLU A 36 -21.34 10.42 -3.29
CA GLU A 36 -19.90 10.63 -3.22
C GLU A 36 -19.57 11.96 -2.52
N ALA A 37 -20.22 13.06 -2.92
CA ALA A 37 -20.05 14.36 -2.29
C ALA A 37 -20.41 14.37 -0.79
N ALA A 38 -21.37 13.55 -0.35
CA ALA A 38 -21.72 13.39 1.05
C ALA A 38 -20.59 12.70 1.85
N TYR A 39 -19.90 11.70 1.29
CA TYR A 39 -18.72 11.10 1.92
C TYR A 39 -17.60 12.13 2.09
N LEU A 40 -17.32 12.90 1.05
CA LEU A 40 -16.30 13.96 1.11
C LEU A 40 -16.67 15.01 2.16
N THR A 41 -17.95 15.38 2.24
CA THR A 41 -18.46 16.31 3.27
C THR A 41 -18.29 15.74 4.68
N ALA A 42 -18.48 14.42 4.86
CA ALA A 42 -18.27 13.78 6.15
C ALA A 42 -16.81 13.95 6.62
N ILE A 43 -15.81 13.71 5.75
CA ILE A 43 -14.39 13.93 6.07
C ILE A 43 -14.17 15.34 6.61
N GLU A 44 -14.67 16.36 5.91
CA GLU A 44 -14.51 17.75 6.33
C GLU A 44 -15.24 18.03 7.65
N ALA A 45 -16.43 17.46 7.86
CA ALA A 45 -17.18 17.63 9.08
C ALA A 45 -16.45 17.08 10.32
N PHE A 46 -15.92 15.85 10.21
CA PHE A 46 -15.12 15.23 11.27
C PHE A 46 -13.83 16.01 11.51
N ALA A 47 -13.10 16.37 10.45
CA ALA A 47 -11.86 17.15 10.56
C ALA A 47 -12.10 18.49 11.26
N ARG A 48 -13.17 19.21 10.87
CA ARG A 48 -13.55 20.50 11.46
C ARG A 48 -13.90 20.39 12.94
N GLU A 49 -14.67 19.38 13.34
CA GLU A 49 -15.04 19.18 14.75
C GLU A 49 -13.83 18.84 15.64
N LEU A 50 -12.87 18.09 15.09
CA LEU A 50 -11.63 17.71 15.80
C LEU A 50 -10.53 18.77 15.73
N GLY A 51 -10.72 19.81 14.93
CA GLY A 51 -9.73 20.86 14.66
C GLY A 51 -8.52 20.36 13.86
N VAL A 52 -8.71 19.32 13.05
CA VAL A 52 -7.70 18.74 12.17
C VAL A 52 -7.70 19.51 10.84
N THR A 53 -6.53 19.95 10.42
CA THR A 53 -6.34 20.68 9.14
C THR A 53 -5.50 19.92 8.13
N HIS A 54 -4.75 18.91 8.59
CA HIS A 54 -3.89 18.08 7.77
C HIS A 54 -3.96 16.64 8.25
N LEU A 55 -3.83 15.72 7.31
CA LEU A 55 -3.69 14.29 7.55
C LEU A 55 -2.38 13.80 6.93
N ALA A 56 -1.76 12.84 7.56
CA ALA A 56 -0.62 12.12 7.02
C ALA A 56 -1.13 10.94 6.18
N VAL A 57 -0.61 10.77 4.98
CA VAL A 57 -0.77 9.55 4.17
C VAL A 57 -0.10 8.40 4.89
N ARG A 58 -0.75 7.25 4.98
CA ARG A 58 -0.24 6.03 5.63
C ARG A 58 -0.48 4.83 4.75
N ALA A 59 0.47 3.89 4.79
CA ALA A 59 0.46 2.68 3.95
C ALA A 59 0.05 2.98 2.49
N PRO A 60 0.73 3.93 1.80
CA PRO A 60 0.38 4.25 0.42
C PRO A 60 0.61 3.02 -0.45
N ARG A 61 -0.31 2.76 -1.37
CA ARG A 61 -0.28 1.67 -2.35
C ARG A 61 -0.61 2.21 -3.71
N PHE A 62 0.04 1.69 -4.73
CA PHE A 62 -0.18 2.01 -6.14
C PHE A 62 -0.16 0.72 -6.96
N GLY A 63 -1.31 0.38 -7.54
CA GLY A 63 -1.55 -0.77 -8.42
C GLY A 63 -1.60 -0.43 -9.91
N GLY A 64 -1.13 0.76 -10.32
CA GLY A 64 -1.01 1.12 -11.73
C GLY A 64 0.27 0.55 -12.39
N PRO A 65 0.50 0.83 -13.69
CA PRO A 65 1.78 0.55 -14.35
C PRO A 65 2.94 1.21 -13.61
N ASP A 66 4.13 0.60 -13.61
CA ASP A 66 5.30 1.13 -12.89
C ASP A 66 5.57 2.61 -13.26
N PRO A 67 5.40 3.56 -12.30
CA PRO A 67 5.60 4.98 -12.55
C PRO A 67 7.01 5.36 -13.04
N ASP A 68 7.99 4.49 -12.82
CA ASP A 68 9.37 4.70 -13.28
C ASP A 68 9.57 4.34 -14.75
N GLU A 69 8.74 3.46 -15.29
CA GLU A 69 8.71 3.11 -16.71
C GLU A 69 7.69 3.98 -17.47
N GLU A 70 6.51 4.18 -16.88
CA GLU A 70 5.39 4.93 -17.44
C GLU A 70 4.85 5.93 -16.41
N PRO A 71 5.28 7.21 -16.46
CA PRO A 71 4.81 8.23 -15.54
C PRO A 71 3.29 8.36 -15.54
N VAL A 72 2.73 8.62 -14.36
CA VAL A 72 1.28 8.78 -14.21
C VAL A 72 0.78 9.97 -15.02
N ALA A 73 -0.39 9.82 -15.65
CA ALA A 73 -1.01 10.88 -16.44
C ALA A 73 -1.19 12.16 -15.61
N ALA A 74 -0.88 13.32 -16.21
CA ALA A 74 -0.85 14.59 -15.47
C ALA A 74 -2.21 15.06 -14.93
N ASP A 75 -3.31 14.54 -15.49
CA ASP A 75 -4.67 14.76 -15.03
C ASP A 75 -5.12 13.78 -13.93
N ASP A 76 -4.32 12.76 -13.62
CA ASP A 76 -4.53 11.89 -12.47
C ASP A 76 -4.39 12.65 -11.15
N VAL A 77 -5.23 12.32 -10.18
CA VAL A 77 -5.25 12.96 -8.87
C VAL A 77 -3.95 12.80 -8.09
N LEU A 78 -3.28 11.64 -8.17
CA LEU A 78 -1.99 11.47 -7.53
C LEU A 78 -0.93 12.33 -8.20
N ALA A 79 -0.94 12.43 -9.54
CA ALA A 79 0.00 13.27 -10.27
C ALA A 79 -0.20 14.77 -9.95
N GLN A 80 -1.45 15.21 -9.79
CA GLN A 80 -1.77 16.58 -9.39
C GLN A 80 -1.28 16.91 -7.97
N LEU A 81 -1.32 15.93 -7.05
CA LEU A 81 -0.94 16.12 -5.65
C LEU A 81 0.56 15.93 -5.40
N PHE A 82 1.20 14.97 -6.07
CA PHE A 82 2.55 14.49 -5.74
C PHE A 82 3.53 14.53 -6.93
N GLY A 83 3.09 14.95 -8.11
CA GLY A 83 3.87 14.93 -9.34
C GLY A 83 3.71 13.61 -10.12
N THR A 84 4.00 13.62 -11.43
CA THR A 84 3.82 12.47 -12.32
C THR A 84 4.73 11.28 -12.01
N ASP A 85 5.82 11.51 -11.27
CA ASP A 85 6.74 10.49 -10.78
C ASP A 85 6.37 9.95 -9.39
N LEU A 86 5.29 10.48 -8.80
CA LEU A 86 4.78 10.15 -7.47
C LEU A 86 5.83 10.23 -6.34
N ALA A 87 6.91 11.00 -6.52
CA ALA A 87 8.01 11.05 -5.54
C ALA A 87 7.57 11.55 -4.15
N GLY A 88 6.46 12.29 -4.08
CA GLY A 88 5.85 12.78 -2.84
C GLY A 88 4.83 11.83 -2.20
N TYR A 89 4.41 10.77 -2.87
CA TYR A 89 3.40 9.83 -2.37
C TYR A 89 4.05 8.76 -1.49
N VAL A 90 4.39 9.16 -0.27
CA VAL A 90 5.15 8.34 0.70
C VAL A 90 4.47 8.29 2.06
N ASP A 91 4.78 7.28 2.87
CA ASP A 91 4.26 7.18 4.24
C ASP A 91 4.66 8.43 5.05
N GLY A 92 3.66 9.07 5.63
CA GLY A 92 3.75 10.30 6.40
C GLY A 92 3.85 11.58 5.58
N ALA A 93 3.59 11.55 4.26
CA ALA A 93 3.34 12.76 3.48
C ALA A 93 2.12 13.50 4.05
N LEU A 94 2.23 14.82 4.27
CA LEU A 94 1.13 15.61 4.82
C LEU A 94 0.29 16.20 3.69
N VAL A 95 -1.02 16.00 3.77
CA VAL A 95 -2.02 16.57 2.87
C VAL A 95 -3.01 17.41 3.68
N ASP A 96 -3.52 18.48 3.09
CA ASP A 96 -4.64 19.23 3.70
C ASP A 96 -5.96 18.46 3.52
N ILE A 97 -7.05 18.96 4.11
CA ILE A 97 -8.36 18.30 4.05
C ILE A 97 -8.90 18.21 2.61
N ALA A 98 -8.60 19.19 1.74
CA ALA A 98 -9.07 19.17 0.36
C ALA A 98 -8.35 18.08 -0.46
N ALA A 99 -7.04 17.94 -0.27
CA ALA A 99 -6.25 16.87 -0.86
C ALA A 99 -6.64 15.49 -0.29
N ALA A 100 -6.94 15.40 1.00
CA ALA A 100 -7.49 14.18 1.61
C ALA A 100 -8.83 13.76 0.98
N GLN A 101 -9.73 14.71 0.72
CA GLN A 101 -10.98 14.45 -0.01
C GLN A 101 -10.71 13.97 -1.44
N ALA A 102 -9.77 14.58 -2.16
CA ALA A 102 -9.42 14.17 -3.51
C ALA A 102 -8.87 12.73 -3.57
N LEU A 103 -8.04 12.35 -2.59
CA LEU A 103 -7.55 10.96 -2.45
C LEU A 103 -8.69 9.98 -2.20
N VAL A 104 -9.60 10.28 -1.27
CA VAL A 104 -10.76 9.42 -0.98
C VAL A 104 -11.70 9.31 -2.19
N GLN A 105 -11.90 10.41 -2.92
CA GLN A 105 -12.68 10.40 -4.15
C GLN A 105 -12.09 9.45 -5.19
N GLY A 106 -10.77 9.47 -5.41
CA GLY A 106 -10.16 8.54 -6.35
C GLY A 106 -10.20 7.10 -5.88
N MET A 107 -10.05 6.83 -4.58
CA MET A 107 -10.23 5.49 -4.00
C MET A 107 -11.64 4.93 -4.25
N PHE A 108 -12.69 5.76 -4.15
CA PHE A 108 -14.06 5.36 -4.47
C PHE A 108 -14.34 5.09 -5.94
N ARG A 109 -13.56 5.70 -6.84
CA ARG A 109 -13.74 5.57 -8.30
C ARG A 109 -12.94 4.42 -8.90
N GLY A 110 -12.46 3.49 -8.06
CA GLY A 110 -11.60 2.40 -8.50
C GLY A 110 -10.23 2.89 -9.01
N GLY A 111 -9.72 3.98 -8.42
CA GLY A 111 -8.37 4.45 -8.70
C GLY A 111 -7.34 3.35 -8.44
N THR A 112 -6.23 3.37 -9.16
CA THR A 112 -5.14 2.39 -9.05
C THR A 112 -4.29 2.61 -7.80
N TYR A 113 -4.86 3.10 -6.70
CA TYR A 113 -4.11 3.44 -5.50
C TYR A 113 -4.99 3.36 -4.26
N GLY A 114 -4.33 3.27 -3.10
CA GLY A 114 -4.99 3.26 -1.80
C GLY A 114 -4.09 3.80 -0.71
N CYS A 115 -4.68 4.41 0.30
CA CYS A 115 -3.95 4.80 1.51
C CYS A 115 -4.91 5.00 2.68
N GLU A 116 -4.34 4.99 3.87
CA GLU A 116 -4.96 5.53 5.06
C GLU A 116 -4.58 7.00 5.23
N LEU A 117 -5.43 7.77 5.91
CA LEU A 117 -5.18 9.17 6.21
C LEU A 117 -5.28 9.40 7.71
N GLU A 118 -4.20 9.80 8.37
CA GLU A 118 -4.10 9.80 9.83
C GLU A 118 -3.53 11.09 10.41
N SER A 119 -4.06 11.52 11.55
CA SER A 119 -3.49 12.51 12.47
C SER A 119 -3.54 11.98 13.90
N ASP A 120 -3.05 12.76 14.86
CA ASP A 120 -3.16 12.46 16.29
C ASP A 120 -4.62 12.39 16.80
N ARG A 121 -5.60 12.83 15.99
CA ARG A 121 -7.00 12.96 16.38
C ARG A 121 -8.00 12.27 15.48
N MET A 122 -7.59 11.89 14.28
CA MET A 122 -8.48 11.44 13.22
C MET A 122 -7.78 10.44 12.33
N LEU A 123 -8.47 9.36 11.98
CA LEU A 123 -8.07 8.39 10.95
C LEU A 123 -9.22 8.25 9.95
N VAL A 124 -8.91 8.20 8.66
CA VAL A 124 -9.83 7.86 7.58
C VAL A 124 -9.27 6.66 6.84
N HIS A 125 -10.09 5.63 6.71
CA HIS A 125 -9.81 4.43 5.94
C HIS A 125 -10.98 4.16 5.00
N VAL A 126 -10.69 3.82 3.76
CA VAL A 126 -11.68 3.39 2.77
C VAL A 126 -11.45 1.91 2.55
N ASP A 127 -12.49 1.13 2.81
CA ASP A 127 -12.54 -0.29 2.59
C ASP A 127 -13.32 -0.60 1.30
N TRP A 128 -13.43 -1.88 0.97
CA TRP A 128 -14.23 -2.38 -0.14
C TRP A 128 -15.71 -1.92 -0.04
N ASP A 129 -16.43 -1.90 -1.17
CA ASP A 129 -17.86 -1.56 -1.24
C ASP A 129 -18.24 -0.19 -0.64
N MET A 130 -17.41 0.84 -0.87
CA MET A 130 -17.68 2.22 -0.45
C MET A 130 -17.87 2.40 1.07
N TYR A 131 -17.35 1.50 1.90
CA TYR A 131 -17.32 1.70 3.35
C TYR A 131 -16.16 2.63 3.70
N MET A 132 -16.48 3.78 4.30
CA MET A 132 -15.47 4.67 4.86
C MET A 132 -15.51 4.59 6.38
N PHE A 133 -14.40 4.27 7.00
CA PHE A 133 -14.26 4.26 8.45
C PHE A 133 -13.53 5.50 8.92
N VAL A 134 -14.08 6.15 9.94
CA VAL A 134 -13.50 7.34 10.57
C VAL A 134 -13.22 7.04 12.04
N GLY A 135 -11.94 6.95 12.41
CA GLY A 135 -11.49 6.86 13.80
C GLY A 135 -11.30 8.27 14.36
N THR A 136 -11.71 8.52 15.60
CA THR A 136 -11.60 9.85 16.22
C THR A 136 -11.10 9.78 17.67
N ALA A 137 -10.40 10.82 18.11
CA ALA A 137 -9.90 10.95 19.48
C ALA A 137 -10.99 11.36 20.50
N ALA A 138 -12.14 11.86 20.02
CA ALA A 138 -13.27 12.29 20.83
C ALA A 138 -14.59 12.03 20.07
N PRO A 139 -15.75 11.94 20.77
CA PRO A 139 -17.03 11.84 20.09
C PRO A 139 -17.28 13.04 19.18
N CYS A 140 -17.85 12.79 17.99
CA CYS A 140 -18.14 13.85 17.01
C CYS A 140 -19.64 13.93 16.65
N PRO A 141 -20.53 14.25 17.61
CA PRO A 141 -21.97 14.30 17.34
C PRO A 141 -22.35 15.34 16.27
N GLY A 142 -21.59 16.42 16.12
CA GLY A 142 -21.83 17.43 15.09
C GLY A 142 -21.58 16.88 13.67
N ALA A 143 -20.47 16.17 13.49
CA ALA A 143 -20.06 15.54 12.25
C ALA A 143 -20.97 14.38 11.88
N VAL A 144 -21.40 13.58 12.87
CA VAL A 144 -22.41 12.53 12.67
C VAL A 144 -23.71 13.14 12.15
N ALA A 145 -24.22 14.19 12.82
CA ALA A 145 -25.44 14.87 12.39
C ALA A 145 -25.30 15.52 11.00
N ALA A 146 -24.15 16.12 10.70
CA ALA A 146 -23.87 16.70 9.38
C ALA A 146 -23.82 15.63 8.28
N THR A 147 -23.21 14.48 8.57
CA THR A 147 -23.16 13.32 7.67
C THR A 147 -24.58 12.81 7.36
N HIS A 148 -25.42 12.64 8.39
CA HIS A 148 -26.83 12.27 8.22
C HIS A 148 -27.62 13.30 7.41
N ALA A 149 -27.39 14.59 7.66
CA ALA A 149 -28.03 15.67 6.90
C ALA A 149 -27.58 15.72 5.44
N ALA A 150 -26.38 15.23 5.11
CA ALA A 150 -25.86 15.10 3.75
C ALA A 150 -26.45 13.88 3.00
N GLY A 151 -27.23 13.03 3.68
CA GLY A 151 -27.97 11.93 3.04
C GLY A 151 -27.30 10.56 3.11
N ILE A 152 -26.24 10.41 3.92
CA ILE A 152 -25.60 9.12 4.21
C ILE A 152 -25.49 8.89 5.72
N PHE A 153 -25.13 7.69 6.15
CA PHE A 153 -25.17 7.30 7.56
C PHE A 153 -23.78 7.23 8.15
N ALA A 154 -23.59 7.83 9.32
CA ALA A 154 -22.46 7.57 10.21
C ALA A 154 -22.97 6.77 11.42
N THR A 155 -22.47 5.55 11.59
CA THR A 155 -22.85 4.64 12.68
C THR A 155 -21.61 4.34 13.52
N GLU A 156 -21.73 4.43 14.84
CA GLU A 156 -20.62 4.10 15.75
C GLU A 156 -20.30 2.60 15.70
N CYS A 157 -19.01 2.28 15.60
CA CYS A 157 -18.50 0.91 15.60
C CYS A 157 -18.11 0.47 17.02
N GLU A 158 -18.21 -0.83 17.30
CA GLU A 158 -17.79 -1.41 18.59
C GLU A 158 -16.28 -1.69 18.69
N PHE A 159 -15.51 -1.39 17.64
CA PHE A 159 -14.07 -1.67 17.56
C PHE A 159 -13.23 -0.38 17.47
N VAL A 160 -11.98 -0.49 17.89
CA VAL A 160 -10.98 0.57 17.75
C VAL A 160 -10.36 0.47 16.36
N LEU A 161 -10.62 1.45 15.50
CA LEU A 161 -10.20 1.38 14.09
C LEU A 161 -8.69 1.21 13.91
N SER A 162 -7.88 1.92 14.71
CA SER A 162 -6.42 1.80 14.64
C SER A 162 -5.89 0.43 15.05
N GLU A 163 -6.62 -0.30 15.91
CA GLU A 163 -6.26 -1.67 16.30
C GLU A 163 -6.76 -2.69 15.27
N TRP A 164 -7.88 -2.39 14.61
CA TRP A 164 -8.40 -3.23 13.52
C TRP A 164 -7.51 -3.17 12.28
N LEU A 165 -6.97 -1.99 11.96
CA LEU A 165 -6.02 -1.81 10.85
C LEU A 165 -4.61 -2.32 11.17
N ASP A 166 -4.26 -2.44 12.45
CA ASP A 166 -2.97 -3.01 12.83
C ASP A 166 -3.06 -4.53 12.79
N GLU A 167 -2.49 -5.14 11.75
CA GLU A 167 -2.45 -6.60 11.59
C GLU A 167 -1.65 -7.31 12.70
N GLY A 168 -0.99 -6.54 13.60
CA GLY A 168 -0.21 -7.06 14.71
C GLY A 168 1.09 -7.73 14.26
N LEU A 169 1.46 -7.54 13.00
CA LEU A 169 2.74 -7.99 12.48
C LEU A 169 3.88 -7.18 13.13
N PRO A 170 5.04 -7.81 13.42
CA PRO A 170 6.16 -7.07 13.98
C PRO A 170 6.60 -5.97 13.01
N LYS A 171 6.73 -4.73 13.46
CA LYS A 171 7.22 -3.64 12.60
C LYS A 171 8.72 -3.79 12.34
N ILE A 172 9.17 -3.35 11.16
CA ILE A 172 10.60 -3.22 10.84
C ILE A 172 11.10 -1.89 11.43
N ASP A 173 12.05 -1.96 12.37
CA ASP A 173 12.60 -0.78 13.06
C ASP A 173 14.07 -0.51 12.71
N ARG A 174 14.72 -1.44 12.00
CA ARG A 174 16.12 -1.34 11.61
C ARG A 174 16.31 -0.25 10.56
N PRO A 175 17.19 0.76 10.78
CA PRO A 175 17.48 1.77 9.77
C PRO A 175 18.41 1.24 8.67
N ILE A 176 18.23 1.73 7.45
CA ILE A 176 19.22 1.63 6.37
C ILE A 176 20.35 2.61 6.66
N ASP A 177 21.38 2.12 7.36
CA ASP A 177 22.57 2.88 7.75
C ASP A 177 23.86 2.25 7.23
N ALA A 178 25.01 2.76 7.67
CA ALA A 178 26.32 2.22 7.27
C ALA A 178 26.53 0.76 7.71
N VAL A 179 25.88 0.32 8.79
CA VAL A 179 25.98 -1.06 9.30
C VAL A 179 25.15 -1.99 8.43
N PHE A 180 23.91 -1.62 8.11
CA PHE A 180 23.08 -2.34 7.14
C PHE A 180 23.82 -2.54 5.82
N TRP A 181 24.40 -1.47 5.27
CA TRP A 181 25.13 -1.59 4.00
C TRP A 181 26.41 -2.43 4.11
N ALA A 182 27.11 -2.42 5.23
CA ALA A 182 28.27 -3.28 5.42
C ALA A 182 27.89 -4.77 5.44
N GLU A 183 26.73 -5.11 6.00
CA GLU A 183 26.19 -6.48 5.94
C GLU A 183 25.77 -6.86 4.53
N VAL A 184 25.13 -5.95 3.78
CA VAL A 184 24.83 -6.15 2.35
C VAL A 184 26.11 -6.39 1.55
N ASP A 185 27.14 -5.58 1.75
CA ASP A 185 28.43 -5.73 1.07
C ASP A 185 29.08 -7.09 1.39
N ALA A 186 28.95 -7.57 2.63
CA ALA A 186 29.41 -8.90 3.03
C ALA A 186 28.63 -10.03 2.35
N LEU A 187 27.30 -9.92 2.25
CA LEU A 187 26.46 -10.87 1.51
C LEU A 187 26.85 -10.91 0.03
N VAL A 188 27.00 -9.74 -0.61
CA VAL A 188 27.44 -9.63 -2.00
C VAL A 188 28.83 -10.27 -2.21
N ALA A 189 29.74 -10.14 -1.25
CA ALA A 189 31.07 -10.74 -1.35
C ALA A 189 31.04 -12.28 -1.27
N VAL A 190 30.10 -12.84 -0.50
CA VAL A 190 29.94 -14.31 -0.34
C VAL A 190 29.16 -14.92 -1.50
N GLU A 191 28.02 -14.32 -1.84
CA GLU A 191 27.08 -14.85 -2.84
C GLU A 191 27.42 -14.41 -4.27
N GLY A 192 28.30 -13.41 -4.43
CA GLY A 192 28.64 -12.78 -5.71
C GLY A 192 27.57 -11.84 -6.24
N ALA A 193 26.32 -11.93 -5.76
CA ALA A 193 25.24 -10.98 -5.98
C ALA A 193 24.10 -11.23 -4.98
N VAL A 194 23.26 -10.22 -4.76
CA VAL A 194 21.98 -10.33 -4.04
C VAL A 194 20.92 -9.46 -4.71
N LEU A 195 19.65 -9.75 -4.46
CA LEU A 195 18.54 -8.88 -4.82
C LEU A 195 18.18 -7.97 -3.65
N LEU A 196 17.82 -6.74 -3.94
CA LEU A 196 17.22 -5.79 -3.00
C LEU A 196 15.85 -5.41 -3.55
N GLU A 197 14.82 -5.84 -2.84
CA GLU A 197 13.44 -5.39 -3.02
C GLU A 197 13.26 -4.08 -2.25
N GLU A 198 12.72 -3.07 -2.91
CA GLU A 198 12.41 -1.77 -2.33
C GLU A 198 10.91 -1.52 -2.45
N LEU A 199 10.19 -1.38 -1.33
CA LEU A 199 8.77 -1.08 -1.31
C LEU A 199 8.51 0.30 -0.72
N ALA A 200 7.85 1.14 -1.50
CA ALA A 200 7.18 2.36 -1.04
C ALA A 200 5.72 2.25 -1.47
N ALA A 201 5.16 3.23 -2.19
CA ALA A 201 3.82 3.09 -2.77
C ALA A 201 3.74 1.98 -3.84
N TRP A 202 4.85 1.66 -4.52
CA TRP A 202 5.00 0.52 -5.43
C TRP A 202 6.36 -0.14 -5.21
N GLY A 203 6.57 -1.35 -5.72
CA GLY A 203 7.83 -2.09 -5.59
C GLY A 203 8.87 -1.73 -6.65
N ARG A 204 10.16 -1.77 -6.28
CA ARG A 204 11.32 -1.75 -7.20
C ARG A 204 12.26 -2.89 -6.87
N TRP A 205 12.98 -3.37 -7.87
CA TRP A 205 13.99 -4.41 -7.72
C TRP A 205 15.36 -3.93 -8.16
N HIS A 206 16.36 -4.19 -7.31
CA HIS A 206 17.75 -3.88 -7.58
C HIS A 206 18.59 -5.14 -7.46
N ARG A 207 19.54 -5.35 -8.38
CA ARG A 207 20.52 -6.43 -8.27
C ARG A 207 21.87 -5.86 -7.89
N LEU A 208 22.32 -6.20 -6.70
CA LEU A 208 23.57 -5.71 -6.14
C LEU A 208 24.69 -6.69 -6.48
N THR A 209 25.79 -6.16 -7.01
CA THR A 209 26.97 -6.94 -7.42
C THR A 209 28.25 -6.26 -6.94
N PRO A 210 29.39 -6.98 -6.82
CA PRO A 210 30.63 -6.42 -6.34
C PRO A 210 31.05 -5.19 -7.15
N GLY A 211 31.25 -4.06 -6.46
CA GLY A 211 31.71 -2.81 -7.07
C GLY A 211 30.64 -2.01 -7.82
N ALA A 212 29.38 -2.48 -7.88
CA ALA A 212 28.27 -1.68 -8.37
C ALA A 212 27.95 -0.54 -7.38
N PRO A 213 27.52 0.64 -7.88
CA PRO A 213 27.05 1.70 -7.00
C PRO A 213 25.80 1.24 -6.24
N ARG A 214 25.65 1.74 -5.00
CA ARG A 214 24.42 1.52 -4.22
C ARG A 214 23.25 2.24 -4.90
N PRO A 215 22.06 1.63 -4.91
CA PRO A 215 20.87 2.27 -5.47
C PRO A 215 20.49 3.50 -4.63
N MET A 216 19.87 4.47 -5.30
CA MET A 216 19.20 5.58 -4.61
C MET A 216 17.80 5.13 -4.24
N LEU A 217 17.59 4.89 -2.95
CA LEU A 217 16.31 4.41 -2.43
C LEU A 217 15.32 5.56 -2.26
N ARG A 218 14.02 5.29 -2.45
CA ARG A 218 12.96 6.26 -2.19
C ARG A 218 12.88 6.60 -0.71
N PRO A 219 12.46 7.82 -0.37
CA PRO A 219 12.22 8.20 1.02
C PRO A 219 11.27 7.20 1.68
N ARG A 220 11.60 6.79 2.91
CA ARG A 220 10.71 6.00 3.77
C ARG A 220 10.29 4.64 3.21
N CYS A 221 10.99 4.11 2.21
CA CYS A 221 10.76 2.75 1.73
C CYS A 221 11.20 1.70 2.77
N ALA A 222 10.55 0.54 2.75
CA ALA A 222 11.14 -0.68 3.30
C ALA A 222 12.04 -1.34 2.24
N VAL A 223 13.05 -2.07 2.71
CA VAL A 223 13.85 -2.93 1.84
C VAL A 223 13.99 -4.33 2.42
N TRP A 224 14.04 -5.30 1.52
CA TRP A 224 14.36 -6.70 1.82
C TRP A 224 15.47 -7.19 0.92
N VAL A 225 16.45 -7.85 1.50
CA VAL A 225 17.58 -8.43 0.78
C VAL A 225 17.31 -9.91 0.61
N TRP A 226 17.34 -10.37 -0.64
CA TRP A 226 17.06 -11.74 -1.03
C TRP A 226 18.27 -12.37 -1.74
N PRO A 227 18.35 -13.71 -1.81
CA PRO A 227 19.33 -14.36 -2.68
C PRO A 227 19.20 -13.90 -4.14
N ASP A 228 20.27 -14.08 -4.92
CA ASP A 228 20.27 -13.74 -6.35
C ASP A 228 19.35 -14.67 -7.17
N LEU A 229 19.10 -14.24 -8.42
CA LEU A 229 18.33 -14.99 -9.40
C LEU A 229 19.00 -16.31 -9.80
N ASP A 230 18.18 -17.33 -10.09
CA ASP A 230 18.65 -18.60 -10.62
C ASP A 230 18.77 -18.53 -12.15
N ARG A 231 19.84 -19.12 -12.70
CA ARG A 231 20.08 -19.17 -14.16
C ARG A 231 19.31 -20.30 -14.84
N ASP A 232 18.88 -21.31 -14.08
CA ASP A 232 18.01 -22.37 -14.60
C ASP A 232 16.56 -21.89 -14.62
N VAL A 233 16.26 -21.01 -15.59
CA VAL A 233 14.93 -20.40 -15.74
C VAL A 233 13.86 -21.48 -15.90
N ASP A 234 14.11 -22.52 -16.69
CA ASP A 234 13.16 -23.60 -16.88
C ASP A 234 12.84 -24.32 -15.56
N ALA A 235 13.84 -24.57 -14.72
CA ALA A 235 13.61 -25.15 -13.39
C ALA A 235 12.87 -24.21 -12.43
N VAL A 236 13.09 -22.90 -12.52
CA VAL A 236 12.32 -21.91 -11.73
C VAL A 236 10.86 -21.90 -12.14
N LEU A 237 10.60 -21.86 -13.45
CA LEU A 237 9.25 -21.81 -14.01
C LEU A 237 8.48 -23.12 -13.81
N ALA A 238 9.18 -24.25 -13.70
CA ALA A 238 8.58 -25.55 -13.41
C ALA A 238 8.15 -25.72 -11.93
N ARG A 239 8.47 -24.79 -11.03
CA ARG A 239 8.02 -24.84 -9.63
C ARG A 239 6.54 -24.46 -9.54
N PRO A 240 5.66 -25.32 -8.99
CA PRO A 240 4.25 -24.99 -8.82
C PRO A 240 4.07 -23.78 -7.90
N SER A 241 3.25 -22.81 -8.32
CA SER A 241 2.91 -21.62 -7.53
C SER A 241 1.95 -21.95 -6.37
N ASP A 242 1.11 -22.96 -6.53
CA ASP A 242 0.02 -23.38 -5.66
C ASP A 242 0.47 -24.17 -4.42
N GLU A 243 1.63 -24.85 -4.45
CA GLU A 243 2.14 -25.60 -3.28
C GLU A 243 2.98 -24.75 -2.31
N ILE A 244 3.40 -23.54 -2.68
CA ILE A 244 4.48 -22.81 -1.96
C ILE A 244 4.08 -21.39 -1.53
N GLY A 245 2.89 -20.90 -1.93
CA GLY A 245 2.50 -19.52 -1.65
C GLY A 245 3.48 -18.54 -2.29
N LEU A 246 3.88 -18.80 -3.53
CA LEU A 246 4.75 -17.92 -4.31
C LEU A 246 3.91 -16.80 -4.93
N ASP A 247 4.35 -15.56 -4.76
CA ASP A 247 3.54 -14.39 -5.09
C ASP A 247 4.02 -13.74 -6.39
N THR A 248 5.33 -13.47 -6.47
CA THR A 248 5.89 -12.59 -7.51
C THR A 248 7.09 -13.23 -8.22
N LEU A 249 7.07 -13.27 -9.56
CA LEU A 249 8.20 -13.72 -10.38
C LEU A 249 9.10 -12.53 -10.71
N VAL A 250 10.36 -12.58 -10.27
CA VAL A 250 11.41 -11.62 -10.60
C VAL A 250 12.31 -12.18 -11.69
N ARG A 251 12.64 -11.38 -12.70
CA ARG A 251 13.33 -11.80 -13.92
C ARG A 251 14.39 -10.79 -14.33
N LEU A 252 15.56 -11.27 -14.74
CA LEU A 252 16.56 -10.46 -15.42
C LEU A 252 16.45 -10.70 -16.92
N MET A 253 16.09 -9.65 -17.65
CA MET A 253 15.88 -9.70 -19.08
C MET A 253 17.21 -9.62 -19.85
N ALA A 254 17.17 -9.90 -21.15
CA ALA A 254 18.36 -9.91 -22.00
C ALA A 254 19.03 -8.53 -22.15
N ASP A 255 18.25 -7.46 -22.00
CA ASP A 255 18.70 -6.06 -21.97
C ASP A 255 19.38 -5.67 -20.63
N GLY A 256 19.32 -6.54 -19.62
CA GLY A 256 19.86 -6.31 -18.29
C GLY A 256 18.88 -5.65 -17.32
N ALA A 257 17.63 -5.40 -17.72
CA ALA A 257 16.59 -4.88 -16.84
C ALA A 257 16.04 -5.98 -15.93
N LEU A 258 15.81 -5.64 -14.66
CA LEU A 258 15.02 -6.46 -13.76
C LEU A 258 13.55 -6.13 -13.95
N ARG A 259 12.71 -7.15 -14.01
CA ARG A 259 11.26 -7.01 -14.10
C ARG A 259 10.61 -7.96 -13.11
N SER A 260 9.54 -7.51 -12.47
CA SER A 260 8.73 -8.33 -11.58
C SER A 260 7.29 -8.39 -12.05
N ARG A 261 6.63 -9.52 -11.80
CA ARG A 261 5.18 -9.63 -12.02
C ARG A 261 4.57 -10.58 -11.00
N ARG A 262 3.46 -10.16 -10.38
CA ARG A 262 2.66 -11.00 -9.50
C ARG A 262 1.94 -12.09 -10.30
N ALA A 263 1.91 -13.31 -9.78
CA ALA A 263 1.30 -14.47 -10.43
C ALA A 263 -0.20 -14.64 -10.14
N VAL A 264 -0.66 -14.09 -9.01
CA VAL A 264 -2.06 -14.08 -8.59
C VAL A 264 -2.59 -12.64 -8.70
N GLY A 265 -3.68 -12.41 -9.45
CA GLY A 265 -4.34 -11.11 -9.46
C GLY A 265 -5.00 -10.77 -8.11
N GLU A 266 -5.37 -9.51 -7.89
CA GLU A 266 -6.09 -9.09 -6.67
C GLU A 266 -7.43 -9.84 -6.48
N ASP A 267 -8.06 -10.26 -7.59
CA ASP A 267 -9.32 -11.03 -7.59
C ASP A 267 -9.13 -12.55 -7.48
N GLY A 268 -7.89 -13.02 -7.27
CA GLY A 268 -7.58 -14.45 -7.15
C GLY A 268 -7.63 -15.24 -8.45
N GLU A 269 -7.75 -14.59 -9.62
CA GLU A 269 -7.55 -15.26 -10.90
C GLU A 269 -6.04 -15.41 -11.18
N ASP A 270 -5.60 -16.67 -11.28
CA ASP A 270 -4.23 -17.05 -11.59
C ASP A 270 -3.89 -16.72 -13.06
N ASP A 271 -3.10 -15.68 -13.30
CA ASP A 271 -2.51 -15.41 -14.63
C ASP A 271 -1.11 -16.04 -14.77
N VAL A 272 -0.90 -17.17 -14.10
CA VAL A 272 0.37 -17.91 -14.09
C VAL A 272 0.82 -18.19 -15.53
N ALA A 273 -0.10 -18.57 -16.42
CA ALA A 273 0.24 -18.88 -17.81
C ALA A 273 0.84 -17.67 -18.56
N SER A 274 0.29 -16.46 -18.39
CA SER A 274 0.84 -15.25 -19.01
C SER A 274 2.18 -14.87 -18.39
N VAL A 275 2.32 -14.97 -17.07
CA VAL A 275 3.58 -14.74 -16.36
C VAL A 275 4.69 -15.68 -16.87
N LEU A 276 4.37 -16.95 -17.10
CA LEU A 276 5.30 -17.93 -17.66
C LEU A 276 5.68 -17.61 -19.11
N VAL A 277 4.73 -17.15 -19.93
CA VAL A 277 5.00 -16.72 -21.33
C VAL A 277 5.93 -15.51 -21.35
N GLU A 278 5.70 -14.51 -20.50
CA GLU A 278 6.56 -13.33 -20.39
C GLU A 278 7.95 -13.63 -19.83
N ALA A 279 8.08 -14.73 -19.08
CA ALA A 279 9.37 -15.20 -18.62
C ALA A 279 10.22 -15.81 -19.74
N ALA A 280 9.63 -16.14 -20.89
CA ALA A 280 10.35 -16.66 -22.04
C ALA A 280 11.35 -15.59 -22.57
N GLY A 281 12.64 -15.86 -22.38
CA GLY A 281 13.73 -14.95 -22.77
C GLY A 281 14.42 -14.23 -21.60
N ALA A 282 14.01 -14.49 -20.36
CA ALA A 282 14.79 -14.12 -19.18
C ALA A 282 16.14 -14.86 -19.18
N ARG A 283 17.19 -14.19 -18.72
CA ARG A 283 18.53 -14.78 -18.50
C ARG A 283 18.62 -15.53 -17.17
N SER A 284 17.85 -15.08 -16.20
CA SER A 284 17.74 -15.66 -14.87
C SER A 284 16.42 -15.22 -14.25
N ALA A 285 15.87 -16.04 -13.37
CA ALA A 285 14.58 -15.81 -12.74
C ALA A 285 14.57 -16.30 -11.29
N TRP A 286 13.63 -15.81 -10.50
CA TRP A 286 13.40 -16.27 -9.14
C TRP A 286 11.97 -15.96 -8.72
N TRP A 287 11.37 -16.89 -7.97
CA TRP A 287 10.08 -16.68 -7.35
C TRP A 287 10.25 -16.10 -5.95
N ARG A 288 9.71 -14.91 -5.73
CA ARG A 288 9.53 -14.35 -4.40
C ARG A 288 8.47 -15.16 -3.65
N PRO A 289 8.82 -15.78 -2.51
CA PRO A 289 7.84 -16.38 -1.64
C PRO A 289 6.90 -15.29 -1.11
N GLY A 290 5.59 -15.53 -1.18
CA GLY A 290 4.59 -14.75 -0.48
C GLY A 290 4.56 -15.08 1.01
N HIS A 291 3.56 -14.55 1.73
CA HIS A 291 3.49 -14.60 3.20
C HIS A 291 3.47 -16.02 3.79
N ALA A 292 2.95 -17.01 3.06
CA ALA A 292 2.95 -18.43 3.47
C ALA A 292 4.28 -19.16 3.12
N GLY A 293 5.16 -18.51 2.37
CA GLY A 293 6.44 -19.06 1.93
C GLY A 293 7.43 -19.21 3.08
N ARG A 294 8.19 -20.31 3.08
CA ARG A 294 9.13 -20.65 4.17
C ARG A 294 10.46 -19.90 4.16
N GLN A 295 10.69 -19.03 3.17
CA GLN A 295 11.97 -18.37 3.00
C GLN A 295 11.89 -16.91 3.45
N ALA A 296 12.55 -16.62 4.57
CA ALA A 296 12.74 -15.27 5.08
C ALA A 296 13.76 -14.49 4.24
N PRO A 297 13.61 -13.15 4.18
CA PRO A 297 14.65 -12.27 3.64
C PRO A 297 15.94 -12.44 4.44
N LEU A 298 17.09 -12.27 3.77
CA LEU A 298 18.41 -12.32 4.38
C LEU A 298 18.63 -11.14 5.33
N LEU A 299 18.14 -9.96 4.93
CA LEU A 299 18.12 -8.73 5.72
C LEU A 299 16.84 -7.95 5.41
N GLU A 300 16.45 -7.09 6.33
CA GLU A 300 15.35 -6.15 6.18
C GLU A 300 15.69 -4.85 6.90
N ALA A 301 15.26 -3.72 6.36
CA ALA A 301 15.47 -2.41 6.96
C ALA A 301 14.50 -1.38 6.37
N VAL A 302 14.40 -0.21 7.00
CA VAL A 302 13.60 0.93 6.54
C VAL A 302 14.51 2.12 6.29
N GLN A 303 14.27 2.81 5.17
CA GLN A 303 14.97 4.04 4.85
C GLN A 303 14.62 5.11 5.89
N PRO A 304 15.58 5.55 6.73
CA PRO A 304 15.29 6.57 7.73
C PRO A 304 15.08 7.94 7.06
N ASP A 305 14.49 8.85 7.81
CA ASP A 305 14.47 10.27 7.47
C ASP A 305 15.89 10.87 7.47
N ALA A 306 16.03 12.10 6.98
CA ALA A 306 17.32 12.80 6.90
C ALA A 306 18.03 12.95 8.26
N ASP A 307 17.31 12.84 9.38
CA ASP A 307 17.86 12.86 10.74
C ASP A 307 18.27 11.47 11.26
N GLY A 308 18.15 10.42 10.44
CA GLY A 308 18.49 9.05 10.79
C GLY A 308 17.40 8.30 11.55
N ILE A 309 16.22 8.91 11.76
CA ILE A 309 15.12 8.29 12.50
C ILE A 309 14.17 7.56 11.55
N VAL A 310 13.85 6.31 11.86
CA VAL A 310 12.79 5.55 11.18
C VAL A 310 11.44 6.01 11.71
N ARG A 311 10.63 6.62 10.83
CA ARG A 311 9.26 7.06 11.13
C ARG A 311 8.19 6.35 10.30
N ALA A 312 8.58 5.79 9.16
CA ALA A 312 7.70 5.00 8.32
C ALA A 312 7.32 3.72 9.07
N ARG A 313 6.05 3.33 8.98
CA ARG A 313 5.53 2.13 9.65
C ARG A 313 5.41 1.04 8.61
N TRP A 314 6.34 0.10 8.65
CA TRP A 314 6.33 -1.07 7.79
C TRP A 314 6.19 -2.31 8.65
N ASP A 315 5.19 -3.11 8.34
CA ASP A 315 5.05 -4.44 8.88
C ASP A 315 6.08 -5.37 8.25
N ARG A 316 6.67 -6.24 9.07
CA ARG A 316 7.40 -7.39 8.55
C ARG A 316 6.41 -8.21 7.75
N TRP A 317 6.71 -8.42 6.47
CA TRP A 317 5.90 -9.22 5.57
C TRP A 317 4.53 -8.64 5.18
N ALA A 318 4.35 -7.32 5.30
CA ALA A 318 3.25 -6.64 4.62
C ALA A 318 3.53 -6.46 3.13
N GLU A 319 2.48 -6.59 2.34
CA GLU A 319 2.36 -6.06 0.98
C GLU A 319 1.36 -4.91 0.96
#